data_AF-A0A9D6FUZ0-F1
#
_entry.id   AF-A0A9D6FUZ0-F1
#
_cell.length_a   1.000
_cell.length_b   1.000
_cell.length_c   1.000
_cell.angle_alpha   90.00
_cell.angle_beta   90.00
_cell.angle_gamma   90.00
#
_symmetry.space_group_name_H-M   'P 1'
#
loop_
_entity.id
_entity.type
_entity.pdbx_description
1 polymer ?
#
loop_
_entity_poly.entity_id
_entity_poly.type
_entity_poly.pdbx_seq_one_letter_code
_entity_poly.pdbx_strand_id
1 'polypeptide(L)' 'MVDTTRLRRKGPLCRFCGKSVDWRNLRTNDRKDGTRTFHRVYWCPHCRAILEYTSWQSRG' A
#
# COMPACT_ATOMS: atom_id res chain seq x y z
N MET A 1 6.23 16.00 -28.72
CA MET A 1 5.06 16.06 -27.82
C MET A 1 5.06 14.79 -26.98
N VAL A 2 5.34 14.87 -25.68
CA VAL A 2 5.29 13.69 -24.81
C VAL A 2 3.82 13.37 -24.57
N ASP A 3 3.38 12.20 -25.00
CA ASP A 3 2.01 11.70 -24.82
C ASP A 3 1.75 11.47 -23.31
N THR A 4 1.18 12.48 -22.66
CA THR A 4 0.88 12.46 -21.21
C THR A 4 -0.35 11.61 -20.88
N THR A 5 -1.06 11.10 -21.89
CA THR A 5 -2.27 10.27 -21.77
C THR A 5 -1.99 8.87 -21.24
N ARG A 6 -0.79 8.30 -21.47
CA ARG A 6 -0.38 7.00 -20.90
C ARG A 6 0.00 7.04 -19.42
N LEU A 7 0.25 8.22 -18.85
CA LEU A 7 0.67 8.36 -17.44
C LEU A 7 -0.50 8.25 -16.45
N ARG A 8 -1.75 8.40 -16.90
CA ARG A 8 -2.93 8.39 -16.01
C ARG A 8 -3.47 6.99 -15.67
N ARG A 9 -3.00 5.92 -16.33
CA ARG A 9 -3.48 4.54 -16.08
C ARG A 9 -2.46 3.62 -15.41
N LYS A 10 -1.24 4.10 -15.16
CA LYS A 10 -0.31 3.37 -14.30
C LYS A 10 -0.60 3.81 -12.87
N GLY A 11 -1.15 2.91 -12.06
CA GLY A 11 -1.24 3.11 -10.62
C GLY A 11 0.13 3.47 -10.01
N PRO A 12 0.16 3.92 -8.74
CA PRO A 12 1.41 4.29 -8.07
C PRO A 12 2.50 3.23 -8.29
N LEU A 13 3.73 3.63 -8.61
CA LEU A 13 4.82 2.68 -8.78
C LEU A 13 5.40 2.30 -7.42
N CYS A 14 5.72 1.02 -7.23
CA CYS A 14 6.49 0.59 -6.06
C CYS A 14 7.88 1.23 -6.12
N ARG A 15 8.25 2.00 -5.09
CA ARG A 15 9.55 2.67 -5.01
C ARG A 15 10.75 1.70 -4.96
N PHE A 16 10.52 0.42 -4.63
CA PHE A 16 11.58 -0.57 -4.48
C PHE A 16 11.82 -1.39 -5.75
N CYS A 17 10.77 -1.80 -6.47
CA CYS A 17 10.90 -2.66 -7.64
C CYS A 17 10.42 -2.01 -8.95
N GLY A 18 9.94 -0.76 -8.90
CA GLY A 18 9.48 0.00 -10.06
C GLY A 18 8.21 -0.53 -10.74
N LYS A 19 7.62 -1.62 -10.24
CA LYS A 19 6.39 -2.21 -10.78
C LYS A 19 5.18 -1.40 -10.32
N SER A 20 4.18 -1.30 -11.18
CA SER A 20 2.90 -0.66 -10.86
C SER A 20 2.21 -1.39 -9.72
N VAL A 21 1.80 -0.65 -8.70
CA VAL A 21 0.94 -1.13 -7.63
C VAL A 21 -0.40 -0.41 -7.72
N ASP A 22 -1.46 -1.13 -7.39
CA ASP A 22 -2.81 -0.59 -7.31
C ASP A 22 -3.31 -0.87 -5.89
N TRP A 23 -4.02 0.07 -5.28
CA TRP A 23 -4.65 -0.10 -3.98
C TRP A 23 -5.53 -1.35 -3.91
N ARG A 24 -6.12 -1.77 -5.04
CA ARG A 24 -6.92 -3.00 -5.15
C ARG A 24 -6.09 -4.28 -5.06
N ASN A 25 -4.81 -4.22 -5.40
CA ASN A 25 -3.89 -5.38 -5.44
C ASN A 25 -2.83 -5.33 -4.32
N LEU A 26 -2.90 -4.35 -3.42
CA LEU A 26 -2.03 -4.30 -2.26
C LEU A 26 -2.40 -5.43 -1.31
N ARG A 27 -1.38 -6.13 -0.83
CA ARG A 27 -1.56 -7.05 0.28
C ARG A 27 -1.65 -6.22 1.55
N THR A 28 -2.67 -6.47 2.36
CA THR A 28 -2.82 -5.89 3.69
C THR A 28 -2.82 -6.99 4.74
N ASN A 29 -2.49 -6.60 5.96
CA ASN A 29 -2.49 -7.46 7.13
C ASN A 29 -2.82 -6.53 8.28
N ASP A 30 -3.96 -6.81 8.87
CA ASP A 30 -4.49 -6.04 9.96
C ASP A 30 -4.20 -6.83 11.23
N ARG A 31 -3.34 -6.30 12.08
CA ARG A 31 -3.03 -6.89 13.39
C ARG A 31 -3.65 -6.02 14.47
N LYS A 32 -4.49 -6.63 15.30
CA LYS A 32 -4.96 -6.03 16.54
C LYS A 32 -3.92 -6.29 17.63
N ASP A 33 -3.48 -5.23 18.29
CA ASP A 33 -2.72 -5.33 19.53
C ASP A 33 -3.68 -5.37 20.73
N GLY A 34 -3.25 -6.00 21.83
CA GLY A 34 -4.07 -6.24 23.02
C GLY A 34 -4.66 -4.98 23.67
N THR A 35 -4.21 -3.80 23.25
CA THR A 35 -4.51 -2.47 23.80
C THR A 35 -5.51 -1.66 22.96
N ARG A 36 -6.36 -2.30 22.14
CA ARG A 36 -7.30 -1.64 21.18
C ARG A 36 -6.60 -0.86 20.05
N THR A 37 -5.31 -1.08 19.86
CA THR A 37 -4.55 -0.54 18.74
C THR A 37 -4.63 -1.50 17.56
N PHE A 38 -4.91 -0.98 16.38
CA PHE A 38 -4.90 -1.73 15.13
C PHE A 38 -3.75 -1.25 14.28
N HIS A 39 -3.10 -2.18 13.62
CA HIS A 39 -1.99 -1.93 12.71
C HIS A 39 -2.37 -2.49 11.35
N ARG A 40 -2.32 -1.67 10.30
CA ARG A 40 -2.41 -2.11 8.90
C ARG A 40 -1.11 -1.78 8.20
N VAL A 41 -0.55 -2.81 7.60
CA VAL A 41 0.64 -2.68 6.76
C VAL A 41 0.26 -3.00 5.33
N TYR A 42 0.77 -2.20 4.39
CA TYR A 42 0.57 -2.39 2.97
C TYR A 42 1.85 -2.91 2.34
N TRP A 43 1.78 -4.04 1.66
CA TRP A 43 2.92 -4.64 0.96
C TRP A 43 2.78 -4.58 -0.55
N CYS A 44 3.91 -4.39 -1.22
CA CYS A 44 4.02 -4.59 -2.64
C CYS A 44 3.76 -6.06 -3.00
N PRO A 45 2.81 -6.39 -3.89
CA PRO A 45 2.53 -7.78 -4.26
C PRO A 45 3.67 -8.46 -5.03
N HIS A 46 4.58 -7.67 -5.62
CA HIS A 46 5.67 -8.20 -6.45
C HIS A 46 6.96 -8.49 -5.69
N CYS A 47 7.38 -7.58 -4.81
CA CYS A 47 8.65 -7.70 -4.07
C CYS A 47 8.46 -7.83 -2.56
N ARG A 48 7.21 -7.80 -2.06
CA ARG A 48 6.86 -7.86 -0.64
C ARG A 48 7.50 -6.76 0.21
N ALA A 49 7.97 -5.68 -0.40
CA ALA A 49 8.42 -4.50 0.33
C ALA A 49 7.23 -3.82 1.03
N ILE A 50 7.47 -3.30 2.24
CA ILE A 50 6.50 -2.49 2.98
C ILE A 50 6.41 -1.13 2.30
N LEU A 51 5.21 -0.77 1.84
CA LEU A 51 4.93 0.50 1.17
C LEU A 51 4.41 1.54 2.15
N GLU A 52 3.53 1.11 3.06
CA GLU A 52 2.93 1.99 4.05
C GLU A 52 2.59 1.20 5.32
N TYR A 53 2.66 1.88 6.45
CA TYR A 53 2.29 1.36 7.76
C TYR A 53 1.38 2.39 8.43
N THR A 54 0.20 1.95 8.83
CA THR A 54 -0.79 2.79 9.51
C THR A 54 -1.21 2.12 10.80
N SER A 55 -1.42 2.92 11.85
CA SER A 55 -1.95 2.43 13.11
C SER A 55 -3.04 3.35 13.63
N TRP A 56 -4.15 2.80 14.08
CA TRP A 56 -5.27 3.55 14.65
C TRP A 56 -5.77 2.88 15.92
N GLN A 57 -6.25 3.70 16.85
CA GLN A 57 -6.91 3.22 18.05
C GLN A 57 -8.42 3.30 17.84
N SER A 58 -9.14 2.23 18.20
CA SER A 58 -10.59 2.31 18.25
C SER A 58 -10.98 3.02 19.55
N ARG A 59 -11.53 4.24 19.43
CA ARG A 59 -12.26 4.88 20.55
C ARG A 59 -13.55 4.10 20.72
N GLY A 60 -13.57 3.24 21.75
CA GLY A 60 -14.79 2.59 22.23
C GLY A 60 -15.68 3.58 22.94
#